data_AF-A0A8H7X5L9-F1
#
_entry.id   AF-A0A8H7X5L9-F1
#
_cell.length_a   1.000
_cell.length_b   1.000
_cell.length_c   1.000
_cell.angle_alpha   90.00
_cell.angle_beta   90.00
_cell.angle_gamma   90.00
#
_symmetry.space_group_name_H-M   'P 1'
#
loop_
_entity.id
_entity.type
_entity.pdbx_description
1 polymer ?
#
loop_
_entity_poly.entity_id
_entity_poly.type
_entity_poly.pdbx_seq_one_letter_code
_entity_poly.pdbx_strand_id
1 'polypeptide(L)'
;MVVCSFSGNADMYGLGIRLGFYLQWYGTILATWVARHEVTGMRLYSFFFVVAMFLALIIQTNRNNLRPVEIYIILLLTFGGYLHFVPLYVWRLLVGCDPDLDPTRHPRVGVGKIFSRLNFSLLVTVCIFQLWFWIGKVPPLGHEGCTEFGFLFARVRLNQRGFVVVNVILYFLVLLFCVAILGISVGKRWGLLEDKEGRSIGRVRLTALQELQTFVNVTVISIVVAATELTIAWNRIKDVNEITSAGQTIPLIIGIGQIVRVFYIMLVTGDDYGDYDSDTESIADSRTPGVSVDDLPPMGMQGTPPPV
;
A
#
# COMPACT_ATOMS: atom_id res chain seq x y z
N MET A 1 6.92 -12.84 -35.65
CA MET A 1 5.74 -12.99 -34.76
C MET A 1 5.01 -11.67 -34.70
N VAL A 2 3.70 -11.69 -34.85
CA VAL A 2 2.85 -10.50 -34.91
C VAL A 2 2.41 -10.13 -33.48
N VAL A 3 2.49 -8.83 -33.14
CA VAL A 3 1.93 -8.31 -31.88
C VAL A 3 0.41 -8.30 -32.01
N CYS A 4 -0.31 -8.81 -31.01
CA CYS A 4 -1.77 -8.78 -31.01
C CYS A 4 -2.25 -7.34 -30.85
N SER A 5 -2.80 -6.73 -31.90
CA SER A 5 -3.53 -5.47 -31.77
C SER A 5 -5.00 -5.79 -31.50
N PHE A 6 -5.55 -5.20 -30.44
CA PHE A 6 -6.95 -5.35 -30.07
C PHE A 6 -7.45 -4.06 -29.38
N SER A 7 -8.78 -3.90 -29.34
CA SER A 7 -9.44 -2.84 -28.58
C SER A 7 -9.47 -3.24 -27.12
N GLY A 8 -8.85 -2.44 -26.25
CA GLY A 8 -8.80 -2.70 -24.82
C GLY A 8 -10.07 -2.28 -24.08
N ASN A 9 -10.29 -2.81 -22.88
CA ASN A 9 -11.38 -2.38 -22.03
C ASN A 9 -11.07 -1.04 -21.30
N ALA A 10 -11.53 0.05 -21.89
CA ALA A 10 -11.34 1.41 -21.38
C ALA A 10 -11.99 1.64 -19.98
N ASP A 11 -13.04 0.88 -19.62
CA ASP A 11 -13.70 1.00 -18.32
C ASP A 11 -12.91 0.36 -17.17
N MET A 12 -11.83 -0.36 -17.47
CA MET A 12 -10.99 -0.99 -16.45
C MET A 12 -9.61 -0.35 -16.29
N TYR A 13 -9.02 0.10 -17.38
CA TYR A 13 -7.67 0.70 -17.35
C TYR A 13 -7.52 1.82 -18.38
N GLY A 14 -8.63 2.44 -18.78
CA GLY A 14 -8.63 3.63 -19.61
C GLY A 14 -7.85 4.79 -18.97
N LEU A 15 -7.63 5.83 -19.78
CA LEU A 15 -6.77 6.94 -19.40
C LEU A 15 -7.17 7.58 -18.07
N GLY A 16 -8.47 7.81 -17.83
CA GLY A 16 -8.93 8.45 -16.60
C GLY A 16 -8.68 7.60 -15.34
N ILE A 17 -8.77 6.27 -15.44
CA ILE A 17 -8.48 5.34 -14.34
C ILE A 17 -6.98 5.36 -14.02
N ARG A 18 -6.13 5.26 -15.05
CA ARG A 18 -4.67 5.28 -14.90
C ARG A 18 -4.20 6.59 -14.27
N LEU A 19 -4.60 7.72 -14.84
CA LEU A 19 -4.28 9.05 -14.29
C LEU A 19 -4.83 9.21 -12.87
N GLY A 20 -6.03 8.69 -12.58
CA GLY A 20 -6.59 8.67 -11.23
C GLY A 20 -5.68 7.94 -10.23
N PHE A 21 -5.21 6.74 -10.56
CA PHE A 21 -4.24 6.01 -9.72
C PHE A 21 -2.93 6.80 -9.54
N TYR A 22 -2.40 7.37 -10.61
CA TYR A 22 -1.12 8.09 -10.56
C TYR A 22 -1.23 9.34 -9.66
N LEU A 23 -2.28 10.13 -9.85
CA LEU A 23 -2.54 11.31 -9.03
C LEU A 23 -2.77 10.94 -7.56
N GLN A 24 -3.48 9.85 -7.28
CA GLN A 24 -3.66 9.37 -5.90
C GLN A 24 -2.34 8.96 -5.25
N TRP A 25 -1.47 8.23 -5.96
CA TRP A 25 -0.20 7.77 -5.44
C TRP A 25 0.75 8.93 -5.15
N TYR A 26 0.99 9.81 -6.13
CA TYR A 26 1.84 10.98 -5.93
C TYR A 26 1.23 11.97 -4.95
N GLY A 27 -0.10 12.15 -4.99
CA GLY A 27 -0.80 13.04 -4.07
C GLY A 27 -0.72 12.56 -2.62
N THR A 28 -0.81 11.25 -2.37
CA THR A 28 -0.67 10.70 -1.02
C THR A 28 0.75 10.92 -0.50
N ILE A 29 1.78 10.75 -1.36
CA ILE A 29 3.16 11.06 -0.99
C ILE A 29 3.30 12.55 -0.64
N LEU A 30 2.82 13.45 -1.49
CA LEU A 30 2.89 14.89 -1.24
C LEU A 30 2.16 15.27 0.06
N ALA A 31 0.97 14.71 0.28
CA ALA A 31 0.16 14.95 1.47
C ALA A 31 0.86 14.51 2.76
N THR A 32 1.72 13.47 2.74
CA THR A 32 2.48 13.08 3.95
C THR A 32 3.51 14.12 4.39
N TRP A 33 3.92 15.01 3.50
CA TRP A 33 4.85 16.10 3.81
C TRP A 33 4.08 17.37 4.17
N VAL A 34 3.04 17.70 3.41
CA VAL A 34 2.36 19.00 3.49
C VAL A 34 1.08 18.97 4.32
N ALA A 35 0.27 17.92 4.20
CA ALA A 35 -1.10 17.87 4.73
C ALA A 35 -1.37 16.54 5.44
N ARG A 36 -0.65 16.28 6.55
CA ARG A 36 -0.66 14.99 7.28
C ARG A 36 -2.07 14.54 7.68
N HIS A 37 -2.96 15.47 8.03
CA HIS A 37 -4.35 15.18 8.44
C HIS A 37 -5.18 14.59 7.29
N GLU A 38 -4.95 15.03 6.06
CA GLU A 38 -5.71 14.60 4.87
C GLU A 38 -5.32 13.20 4.38
N VAL A 39 -4.11 12.76 4.70
CA VAL A 39 -3.56 11.48 4.27
C VAL A 39 -4.49 10.31 4.62
N THR A 40 -5.14 10.36 5.79
CA THR A 40 -6.07 9.30 6.21
C THR A 40 -7.27 9.19 5.27
N GLY A 41 -7.86 10.32 4.88
CA GLY A 41 -8.97 10.36 3.93
C GLY A 41 -8.55 9.91 2.53
N MET A 42 -7.36 10.33 2.09
CA MET A 42 -6.80 9.91 0.79
C MET A 42 -6.57 8.41 0.73
N ARG A 43 -5.99 7.81 1.79
CA ARG A 43 -5.78 6.36 1.90
C ARG A 43 -7.09 5.58 1.89
N LEU A 44 -8.13 6.09 2.55
CA LEU A 44 -9.45 5.44 2.55
C LEU A 44 -10.07 5.41 1.15
N TYR A 45 -9.98 6.51 0.42
CA TYR A 45 -10.45 6.57 -0.96
C TYR A 45 -9.69 5.60 -1.86
N SER A 46 -8.36 5.59 -1.80
CA SER A 46 -7.54 4.63 -2.56
C SER A 46 -7.88 3.18 -2.20
N PHE A 47 -8.14 2.87 -0.93
CA PHE A 47 -8.59 1.54 -0.53
C PHE A 47 -9.88 1.13 -1.23
N PHE A 48 -10.95 1.95 -1.15
CA PHE A 48 -12.21 1.62 -1.82
C PHE A 48 -12.07 1.52 -3.32
N PHE A 49 -11.23 2.36 -3.91
CA PHE A 49 -10.96 2.33 -5.33
C PHE A 49 -10.27 1.02 -5.76
N VAL A 50 -9.26 0.57 -5.01
CA VAL A 50 -8.60 -0.72 -5.26
C VAL A 50 -9.57 -1.89 -5.07
N VAL A 51 -10.39 -1.87 -4.02
CA VAL A 51 -11.43 -2.91 -3.80
C VAL A 51 -12.39 -2.99 -4.98
N ALA A 52 -12.91 -1.85 -5.45
CA ALA A 52 -13.84 -1.80 -6.56
C ALA A 52 -13.20 -2.32 -7.86
N MET A 53 -11.98 -1.88 -8.16
CA MET A 53 -11.23 -2.34 -9.33
C MET A 53 -10.92 -3.84 -9.28
N PHE A 54 -10.56 -4.36 -8.10
CA PHE A 54 -10.28 -5.77 -7.92
C PHE A 54 -11.55 -6.64 -8.04
N LEU A 55 -12.68 -6.18 -7.50
CA LEU A 55 -13.96 -6.87 -7.67
C LEU A 55 -14.38 -6.90 -9.15
N ALA A 56 -14.24 -5.77 -9.85
CA ALA A 56 -14.49 -5.70 -11.29
C ALA A 56 -13.59 -6.66 -12.07
N LEU A 57 -12.30 -6.77 -11.69
CA LEU A 57 -11.36 -7.71 -12.29
C LEU A 57 -11.82 -9.16 -12.12
N ILE A 58 -12.25 -9.56 -10.92
CA ILE A 58 -12.74 -10.93 -10.68
C ILE A 58 -13.95 -11.22 -11.56
N ILE A 59 -14.92 -10.29 -11.61
CA ILE A 59 -16.16 -10.46 -12.39
C ILE A 59 -15.85 -10.61 -13.88
N GLN A 60 -15.00 -9.73 -14.42
CA GLN A 60 -14.68 -9.72 -15.85
C GLN A 60 -13.76 -10.88 -16.25
N THR A 61 -12.87 -11.32 -15.35
CA THR A 61 -12.06 -12.53 -15.55
C THR A 61 -12.94 -13.76 -15.63
N ASN A 62 -13.95 -13.88 -14.75
CA ASN A 62 -14.90 -15.00 -14.78
C ASN A 62 -15.76 -15.02 -16.04
N ARG A 63 -16.08 -13.85 -16.60
CA ARG A 63 -16.80 -13.73 -17.88
C ARG A 63 -15.91 -13.98 -19.10
N ASN A 64 -14.60 -14.21 -18.93
CA ASN A 64 -13.61 -14.32 -20.00
C ASN A 64 -13.61 -13.12 -20.97
N ASN A 65 -13.97 -11.93 -20.47
CA ASN A 65 -14.00 -10.70 -21.28
C ASN A 65 -12.64 -9.99 -21.34
N LEU A 66 -11.65 -10.44 -20.58
CA LEU A 66 -10.34 -9.82 -20.49
C LEU A 66 -9.25 -10.75 -21.02
N ARG A 67 -8.34 -10.17 -21.80
CA ARG A 67 -7.10 -10.84 -22.18
C ARG A 67 -6.10 -10.86 -21.02
N PRO A 68 -5.15 -11.80 -20.99
CA PRO A 68 -4.18 -11.89 -19.89
C PRO A 68 -3.33 -10.63 -19.72
N VAL A 69 -2.94 -9.95 -20.80
CA VAL A 69 -2.27 -8.65 -20.72
C VAL A 69 -3.12 -7.56 -20.03
N GLU A 70 -4.43 -7.56 -20.23
CA GLU A 70 -5.34 -6.59 -19.58
C GLU A 70 -5.45 -6.88 -18.09
N ILE A 71 -5.60 -8.15 -17.74
CA ILE A 71 -5.56 -8.63 -16.34
C ILE A 71 -4.25 -8.19 -15.70
N TYR A 72 -3.12 -8.39 -16.37
CA TYR A 72 -1.81 -7.96 -15.88
C TYR A 72 -1.73 -6.45 -15.62
N ILE A 73 -2.24 -5.60 -16.52
CA ILE A 73 -2.28 -4.13 -16.32
C ILE A 73 -3.11 -3.77 -15.08
N ILE A 74 -4.30 -4.37 -14.93
CA ILE A 74 -5.19 -4.08 -13.80
C ILE A 74 -4.58 -4.60 -12.49
N LEU A 75 -3.92 -5.76 -12.51
CA LEU A 75 -3.17 -6.26 -11.37
C LEU A 75 -2.01 -5.33 -10.99
N LEU A 76 -1.35 -4.72 -11.98
CA LEU A 76 -0.27 -3.76 -11.76
C LEU A 76 -0.80 -2.44 -11.15
N LEU A 77 -1.99 -1.99 -11.55
CA LEU A 77 -2.66 -0.82 -10.93
C LEU A 77 -3.16 -1.12 -9.50
N THR A 78 -3.78 -2.27 -9.28
CA THR A 78 -4.30 -2.64 -7.94
C THR A 78 -3.18 -2.97 -6.96
N PHE A 79 -2.11 -3.62 -7.41
CA PHE A 79 -0.97 -3.99 -6.56
C PHE A 79 0.14 -2.92 -6.54
N GLY A 80 0.11 -1.96 -7.45
CA GLY A 80 1.15 -0.92 -7.62
C GLY A 80 1.45 -0.16 -6.33
N GLY A 81 0.41 0.19 -5.59
CA GLY A 81 0.53 0.84 -4.29
C GLY A 81 1.19 -0.01 -3.21
N TYR A 82 1.23 -1.34 -3.36
CA TYR A 82 1.85 -2.28 -2.42
C TYR A 82 3.28 -2.69 -2.83
N LEU A 83 3.72 -2.39 -4.06
CA LEU A 83 5.05 -2.79 -4.53
C LEU A 83 6.20 -2.15 -3.75
N HIS A 84 5.96 -1.03 -3.05
CA HIS A 84 6.98 -0.41 -2.20
C HIS A 84 7.44 -1.32 -1.05
N PHE A 85 6.64 -2.32 -0.68
CA PHE A 85 7.04 -3.32 0.29
C PHE A 85 8.21 -4.19 -0.20
N VAL A 86 8.35 -4.43 -1.51
CA VAL A 86 9.41 -5.28 -2.08
C VAL A 86 10.82 -4.75 -1.77
N PRO A 87 11.19 -3.50 -2.13
CA PRO A 87 12.50 -2.96 -1.78
C PRO A 87 12.70 -2.82 -0.27
N LEU A 88 11.63 -2.57 0.51
CA LEU A 88 11.72 -2.58 1.97
C LEU A 88 12.04 -3.98 2.52
N TYR A 89 11.53 -5.04 1.91
CA TYR A 89 11.88 -6.42 2.28
C TYR A 89 13.32 -6.77 1.90
N VAL A 90 13.77 -6.35 0.72
CA VAL A 90 15.18 -6.49 0.34
C VAL A 90 16.07 -5.75 1.32
N TRP A 91 15.70 -4.53 1.71
CA TRP A 91 16.42 -3.76 2.73
C TRP A 91 16.48 -4.49 4.07
N ARG A 92 15.36 -5.03 4.55
CA ARG A 92 15.33 -5.83 5.79
C ARG A 92 16.21 -7.08 5.72
N LEU A 93 16.25 -7.76 4.58
CA LEU A 93 17.11 -8.92 4.37
C LEU A 93 18.59 -8.52 4.43
N LEU A 94 18.95 -7.41 3.78
CA LEU A 94 20.33 -6.89 3.75
C LEU A 94 20.81 -6.38 5.13
N VAL A 95 19.91 -5.82 5.92
CA VAL A 95 20.20 -5.26 7.25
C VAL A 95 20.04 -6.32 8.36
N GLY A 96 19.84 -7.60 8.00
CA GLY A 96 19.83 -8.70 8.97
C GLY A 96 18.61 -8.72 9.90
N CYS A 97 17.46 -8.22 9.44
CA CYS A 97 16.22 -8.12 10.22
C CYS A 97 16.35 -7.32 11.53
N ASP A 98 17.25 -6.33 11.57
CA ASP A 98 17.35 -5.44 12.74
C ASP A 98 16.05 -4.62 12.91
N PRO A 99 15.33 -4.77 14.04
CA PRO A 99 14.05 -4.09 14.27
C PRO A 99 14.15 -2.57 14.35
N ASP A 100 15.35 -2.01 14.53
CA ASP A 100 15.59 -0.58 14.74
C ASP A 100 15.86 0.18 13.43
N LEU A 101 16.14 -0.53 12.33
CA LEU A 101 16.45 0.05 11.02
C LEU A 101 15.30 -0.09 10.01
N ASP A 102 14.10 -0.47 10.50
CA ASP A 102 12.92 -0.70 9.68
C ASP A 102 12.08 0.60 9.51
N PRO A 103 12.04 1.20 8.29
CA PRO A 103 11.28 2.43 8.04
C PRO A 103 9.78 2.24 8.30
N THR A 104 9.29 1.01 8.14
CA THR A 104 7.87 0.66 8.23
C THR A 104 7.34 0.73 9.67
N ARG A 105 8.22 0.67 10.67
CA ARG A 105 7.84 0.65 12.08
C ARG A 105 7.46 2.03 12.63
N HIS A 106 7.94 3.09 11.96
CA HIS A 106 7.71 4.48 12.37
C HIS A 106 7.04 5.28 11.25
N PRO A 107 5.78 4.95 10.87
CA PRO A 107 5.08 5.69 9.84
C PRO A 107 4.80 7.12 10.30
N ARG A 108 5.06 8.10 9.43
CA ARG A 108 4.81 9.52 9.72
C ARG A 108 3.34 9.84 10.02
N VAL A 109 2.41 9.04 9.48
CA VAL A 109 0.97 9.16 9.74
C VAL A 109 0.45 7.81 10.22
N GLY A 110 -0.01 7.77 11.47
CA GLY A 110 -0.61 6.61 12.10
C GLY A 110 -1.83 6.11 11.30
N VAL A 111 -1.95 4.79 11.17
CA VAL A 111 -3.10 4.15 10.54
C VAL A 111 -4.06 3.63 11.60
N GLY A 112 -5.37 3.83 11.40
CA GLY A 112 -6.37 3.23 12.26
C GLY A 112 -6.28 1.70 12.26
N LYS A 113 -6.44 1.06 13.42
CA LYS A 113 -6.31 -0.41 13.57
C LYS A 113 -7.23 -1.19 12.63
N ILE A 114 -8.47 -0.72 12.44
CA ILE A 114 -9.47 -1.35 11.55
C ILE A 114 -9.03 -1.22 10.09
N PHE A 115 -8.68 0.00 9.67
CA PHE A 115 -8.19 0.26 8.31
C PHE A 115 -6.96 -0.60 7.99
N SER A 116 -6.00 -0.69 8.92
CA SER A 116 -4.82 -1.54 8.76
C SER A 116 -5.18 -3.01 8.54
N ARG A 117 -6.16 -3.55 9.28
CA ARG A 117 -6.61 -4.95 9.11
C ARG A 117 -7.31 -5.16 7.77
N LEU A 118 -8.17 -4.22 7.36
CA LEU A 118 -8.87 -4.29 6.07
C LEU A 118 -7.90 -4.20 4.90
N ASN A 119 -6.97 -3.25 4.93
CA ASN A 119 -5.94 -3.09 3.90
C ASN A 119 -5.01 -4.31 3.82
N PHE A 120 -4.66 -4.89 4.98
CA PHE A 120 -3.91 -6.13 5.05
C PHE A 120 -4.69 -7.32 4.44
N SER A 121 -5.99 -7.44 4.74
CA SER A 121 -6.85 -8.45 4.13
C SER A 121 -6.91 -8.29 2.60
N LEU A 122 -7.08 -7.06 2.12
CA LEU A 122 -7.10 -6.77 0.69
C LEU A 122 -5.79 -7.17 0.02
N LEU A 123 -4.64 -6.83 0.62
CA LEU A 123 -3.32 -7.25 0.15
C LEU A 123 -3.21 -8.77 0.01
N VAL A 124 -3.63 -9.53 1.03
CA VAL A 124 -3.59 -11.01 1.01
C VAL A 124 -4.47 -11.57 -0.10
N THR A 125 -5.72 -11.10 -0.21
CA THR A 125 -6.66 -11.57 -1.23
C THR A 125 -6.16 -11.28 -2.64
N VAL A 126 -5.63 -10.07 -2.86
CA VAL A 126 -5.02 -9.67 -4.12
C VAL A 126 -3.86 -10.62 -4.41
N CYS A 127 -2.87 -10.76 -3.51
CA CYS A 127 -1.70 -11.65 -3.70
C CYS A 127 -2.05 -13.08 -4.10
N ILE A 128 -3.08 -13.67 -3.48
CA ILE A 128 -3.55 -15.02 -3.83
C ILE A 128 -4.04 -15.05 -5.29
N PHE A 129 -4.79 -14.05 -5.71
CA PHE A 129 -5.24 -13.92 -7.10
C PHE A 129 -4.07 -13.71 -8.07
N GLN A 130 -3.03 -12.93 -7.72
CA GLN A 130 -1.83 -12.85 -8.56
C GLN A 130 -1.15 -14.21 -8.72
N LEU A 131 -0.99 -14.98 -7.64
CA LEU A 131 -0.39 -16.32 -7.71
C LEU A 131 -1.19 -17.23 -8.65
N TRP A 132 -2.52 -17.23 -8.53
CA TRP A 132 -3.38 -17.96 -9.45
C TRP A 132 -3.22 -17.50 -10.90
N PHE A 133 -3.15 -16.19 -11.16
CA PHE A 133 -2.94 -15.65 -12.49
C PHE A 133 -1.64 -16.16 -13.13
N TRP A 134 -0.52 -16.09 -12.40
CA TRP A 134 0.78 -16.49 -12.92
C TRP A 134 0.93 -18.02 -13.08
N ILE A 135 0.36 -18.81 -12.18
CA ILE A 135 0.45 -20.27 -12.22
C ILE A 135 -0.54 -20.88 -13.21
N GLY A 136 -1.78 -20.38 -13.24
CA GLY A 136 -2.87 -20.97 -14.00
C GLY A 136 -3.15 -20.29 -15.34
N LYS A 137 -3.20 -18.96 -15.37
CA LYS A 137 -3.70 -18.22 -16.54
C LYS A 137 -2.63 -17.87 -17.57
N VAL A 138 -1.37 -17.69 -17.15
CA VAL A 138 -0.26 -17.29 -18.04
C VAL A 138 0.34 -18.44 -18.88
N PRO A 139 0.59 -19.66 -18.37
CA PRO A 139 1.21 -20.73 -19.16
C PRO A 139 0.46 -21.15 -20.45
N PRO A 140 -0.90 -21.13 -20.50
CA PRO A 140 -1.64 -21.46 -21.71
C PRO A 140 -1.43 -20.50 -22.90
N LEU A 141 -0.90 -19.29 -22.69
CA LEU A 141 -0.72 -18.30 -23.77
C LEU A 141 0.23 -18.75 -24.89
N GLY A 142 1.09 -19.74 -24.65
CA GLY A 142 2.02 -20.22 -25.67
C GLY A 142 1.38 -20.91 -26.86
N HIS A 143 0.09 -21.28 -26.76
CA HIS A 143 -0.62 -22.05 -27.78
C HIS A 143 -1.45 -21.17 -28.73
N GLU A 144 -1.73 -19.92 -28.35
CA GLU A 144 -2.38 -18.96 -29.22
C GLU A 144 -1.28 -18.27 -30.03
N GLY A 145 -1.39 -18.21 -31.37
CA GLY A 145 -0.35 -17.74 -32.31
C GLY A 145 -0.01 -16.25 -32.23
N CYS A 146 -0.16 -15.64 -31.05
CA CYS A 146 -0.25 -14.22 -30.82
C CYS A 146 0.54 -13.88 -29.53
N THR A 147 1.54 -13.00 -29.61
CA THR A 147 2.46 -12.75 -28.49
C THR A 147 2.11 -11.49 -27.71
N GLU A 148 1.91 -11.64 -26.40
CA GLU A 148 1.72 -10.55 -25.44
C GLU A 148 3.04 -10.23 -24.70
N PHE A 149 3.24 -8.96 -24.40
CA PHE A 149 4.44 -8.44 -23.72
C PHE A 149 4.08 -7.90 -22.33
N GLY A 150 4.93 -8.17 -21.35
CA GLY A 150 4.89 -7.55 -20.02
C GLY A 150 6.14 -6.71 -19.77
N PHE A 151 6.17 -6.04 -18.62
CA PHE A 151 7.29 -5.22 -18.19
C PHE A 151 8.13 -5.93 -17.12
N LEU A 152 9.43 -6.05 -17.38
CA LEU A 152 10.44 -6.43 -16.39
C LEU A 152 11.72 -5.61 -16.63
N PHE A 153 11.62 -4.28 -16.51
CA PHE A 153 12.67 -3.31 -16.90
C PHE A 153 13.14 -3.39 -18.37
N ALA A 154 12.55 -4.30 -19.14
CA ALA A 154 12.70 -4.49 -20.56
C ALA A 154 11.40 -5.08 -21.11
N ARG A 155 11.28 -5.08 -22.43
CA ARG A 155 10.18 -5.73 -23.14
C ARG A 155 10.35 -7.25 -23.06
N VAL A 156 9.55 -7.91 -22.23
CA VAL A 156 9.62 -9.37 -22.01
C VAL A 156 8.31 -10.03 -22.44
N ARG A 157 8.37 -11.24 -22.98
CA ARG A 157 7.16 -11.99 -23.34
C ARG A 157 6.46 -12.47 -22.07
N LEU A 158 5.13 -12.32 -22.01
CA LEU A 158 4.36 -12.68 -20.84
C LEU A 158 4.49 -14.19 -20.51
N ASN A 159 4.57 -15.03 -21.53
CA ASN A 159 4.74 -16.49 -21.40
C ASN A 159 6.21 -16.95 -21.21
N GLN A 160 7.17 -16.03 -21.04
CA GLN A 160 8.55 -16.44 -20.79
C GLN A 160 8.65 -17.09 -19.40
N ARG A 161 9.12 -18.35 -19.34
CA ARG A 161 9.20 -19.12 -18.08
C ARG A 161 9.92 -18.36 -16.96
N GLY A 162 11.04 -17.69 -17.28
CA GLY A 162 11.78 -16.90 -16.29
C GLY A 162 10.96 -15.75 -15.70
N PHE A 163 10.16 -15.07 -16.53
CA PHE A 163 9.31 -13.96 -16.07
C PHE A 163 8.17 -14.45 -15.17
N VAL A 164 7.56 -15.58 -15.50
CA VAL A 164 6.54 -16.22 -14.67
C VAL A 164 7.13 -16.63 -13.32
N VAL A 165 8.27 -17.33 -13.33
CA VAL A 165 8.93 -17.82 -12.10
C VAL A 165 9.31 -16.66 -11.16
N VAL A 166 9.89 -15.58 -11.69
CA VAL A 166 10.27 -14.40 -10.88
C VAL A 166 9.05 -13.80 -10.18
N ASN A 167 7.95 -13.61 -10.91
CA ASN A 167 6.72 -13.06 -10.34
C ASN A 167 6.11 -14.02 -9.31
N VAL A 168 6.04 -15.33 -9.60
CA VAL A 168 5.53 -16.32 -8.64
C VAL A 168 6.32 -16.30 -7.33
N ILE A 169 7.66 -16.30 -7.40
CA ILE A 169 8.52 -16.22 -6.22
C ILE A 169 8.26 -14.93 -5.45
N LEU A 170 8.20 -13.79 -6.14
CA LEU A 170 7.95 -12.48 -5.53
C LEU A 170 6.63 -12.48 -4.74
N TYR A 171 5.51 -12.86 -5.37
CA TYR A 171 4.21 -12.86 -4.70
C TYR A 171 4.11 -13.93 -3.60
N PHE A 172 4.79 -15.07 -3.76
CA PHE A 172 4.87 -16.10 -2.73
C PHE A 172 5.60 -15.61 -1.48
N LEU A 173 6.75 -14.92 -1.65
CA LEU A 173 7.49 -14.33 -0.53
C LEU A 173 6.69 -13.25 0.19
N VAL A 174 5.99 -12.39 -0.56
CA VAL A 174 5.08 -11.38 0.03
C VAL A 174 3.98 -12.05 0.84
N LEU A 175 3.38 -13.13 0.34
CA LEU A 175 2.34 -13.88 1.03
C LEU A 175 2.87 -14.55 2.31
N LEU A 176 4.05 -15.18 2.25
CA LEU A 176 4.71 -15.79 3.41
C LEU A 176 4.94 -14.75 4.50
N PHE A 177 5.40 -13.56 4.12
CA PHE A 177 5.63 -12.47 5.07
C PHE A 177 4.31 -11.98 5.70
N CYS A 178 3.23 -11.89 4.93
CA CYS A 178 1.91 -11.58 5.46
C CYS A 178 1.49 -12.63 6.52
N VAL A 179 1.67 -13.91 6.23
CA VAL A 179 1.39 -15.00 7.19
C VAL A 179 2.26 -14.88 8.44
N ALA A 180 3.55 -14.52 8.31
CA ALA A 180 4.44 -14.30 9.43
C ALA A 180 3.97 -13.14 10.34
N ILE A 181 3.56 -12.01 9.76
CA ILE A 181 3.00 -10.88 10.53
C ILE A 181 1.72 -11.30 11.27
N LEU A 182 0.84 -12.04 10.62
CA LEU A 182 -0.38 -12.55 11.26
C LEU A 182 -0.03 -13.49 12.42
N GLY A 183 0.92 -14.41 12.22
CA GLY A 183 1.39 -15.34 13.25
C GLY A 183 1.94 -14.60 14.46
N ILE A 184 2.80 -13.59 14.24
CA ILE A 184 3.32 -12.73 15.33
C ILE A 184 2.19 -11.99 16.04
N SER A 185 1.25 -11.42 15.29
CA SER A 185 0.13 -10.65 15.85
C SER A 185 -0.79 -11.53 16.71
N VAL A 186 -1.06 -12.76 16.28
CA VAL A 186 -1.85 -13.74 17.04
C VAL A 186 -1.07 -14.26 18.25
N GLY A 187 0.21 -14.57 18.08
CA GLY A 187 1.08 -15.02 19.17
C GLY A 187 1.18 -14.00 20.30
N LYS A 188 1.29 -12.71 19.96
CA LYS A 188 1.21 -11.62 20.95
C LYS A 188 -0.15 -11.57 21.65
N ARG A 189 -1.25 -11.72 20.91
CA ARG A 189 -2.61 -11.73 21.47
C ARG A 189 -2.85 -12.91 22.42
N TRP A 190 -2.17 -14.04 22.20
CA TRP A 190 -2.26 -15.24 23.02
C TRP A 190 -1.19 -15.30 24.12
N GLY A 191 -0.36 -14.26 24.27
CA GLY A 191 0.69 -14.21 25.29
C GLY A 191 1.87 -15.15 25.05
N LEU A 192 2.01 -15.69 23.82
CA LEU A 192 3.13 -16.57 23.44
C LEU A 192 4.39 -15.81 23.04
N LEU A 193 4.28 -14.52 22.76
CA LEU A 193 5.38 -13.66 22.34
C LEU A 193 5.39 -12.41 23.22
N GLU A 194 6.50 -12.19 23.94
CA GLU A 194 6.71 -10.97 24.72
C GLU A 194 6.86 -9.76 23.80
N ASP A 195 6.26 -8.63 24.21
CA ASP A 195 6.46 -7.36 23.54
C ASP A 195 7.86 -6.84 23.87
N LYS A 196 8.74 -6.85 22.87
CA LYS A 196 10.02 -6.13 22.97
C LYS A 196 9.72 -4.64 23.06
N GLU A 197 10.05 -4.04 24.20
CA GLU A 197 10.03 -2.58 24.37
C GLU A 197 10.84 -1.93 23.24
N GLY A 198 10.20 -1.00 22.53
CA GLY A 198 10.85 -0.26 21.45
C GLY A 198 11.88 0.68 22.05
N ARG A 199 13.14 0.57 21.62
CA ARG A 199 14.18 1.52 22.00
C ARG A 199 13.88 2.87 21.33
N SER A 200 14.05 3.97 22.06
CA SER A 200 13.87 5.31 21.48
C SER A 200 14.97 5.58 20.45
N ILE A 201 14.57 5.76 19.20
CA ILE A 201 15.48 6.11 18.11
C ILE A 201 15.65 7.64 18.10
N GLY A 202 16.88 8.12 17.95
CA GLY A 202 17.16 9.56 17.88
C GLY A 202 16.50 10.25 16.69
N ARG A 203 16.03 11.49 16.86
CA ARG A 203 15.25 12.27 15.88
C ARG A 203 15.88 12.33 14.48
N VAL A 204 17.21 12.49 14.38
CA VAL A 204 17.94 12.55 13.10
C VAL A 204 17.81 11.25 12.30
N ARG A 205 17.92 10.10 12.97
CA ARG A 205 17.76 8.79 12.32
C ARG A 205 16.33 8.55 11.86
N LEU A 206 15.36 8.99 12.67
CA LEU A 206 13.95 8.91 12.33
C LEU A 206 13.63 9.70 11.05
N THR A 207 14.11 10.94 10.94
CA THR A 207 13.92 11.76 9.74
C THR A 207 14.58 11.13 8.52
N ALA A 208 15.80 10.62 8.66
CA ALA A 208 16.51 9.95 7.55
C ALA A 208 15.75 8.72 7.02
N LEU A 209 15.17 7.90 7.91
CA LEU A 209 14.35 6.75 7.51
C LEU A 209 13.07 7.17 6.78
N GLN A 210 12.43 8.27 7.20
CA GLN A 210 11.23 8.80 6.55
C GLN A 210 11.51 9.37 5.15
N GLU A 211 12.63 10.07 4.97
CA GLU A 211 13.11 10.55 3.68
C GLU A 211 13.41 9.37 2.74
N LEU A 212 14.13 8.36 3.25
CA LEU A 212 14.44 7.15 2.49
C LEU A 212 13.17 6.42 2.04
N GLN A 213 12.19 6.27 2.94
CA GLN A 213 10.91 5.63 2.59
C GLN A 213 10.16 6.42 1.52
N THR A 214 10.17 7.75 1.58
CA THR A 214 9.57 8.60 0.56
C THR A 214 10.27 8.42 -0.78
N PHE A 215 11.59 8.42 -0.80
CA PHE A 215 12.39 8.19 -2.01
C PHE A 215 12.10 6.82 -2.64
N VAL A 216 12.04 5.76 -1.83
CA VAL A 216 11.66 4.41 -2.27
C VAL A 216 10.26 4.41 -2.86
N ASN A 217 9.28 5.02 -2.19
CA ASN A 217 7.91 5.08 -2.68
C ASN A 217 7.80 5.79 -4.04
N VAL A 218 8.43 6.97 -4.19
CA VAL A 218 8.44 7.73 -5.45
C VAL A 218 9.07 6.91 -6.57
N THR A 219 10.21 6.28 -6.29
CA THR A 219 10.93 5.44 -7.28
C THR A 219 10.07 4.27 -7.73
N VAL A 220 9.47 3.54 -6.79
CA VAL A 220 8.63 2.37 -7.11
C VAL A 220 7.39 2.80 -7.90
N ILE A 221 6.70 3.86 -7.47
CA ILE A 221 5.52 4.35 -8.19
C ILE A 221 5.89 4.79 -9.61
N SER A 222 7.03 5.47 -9.79
CA SER A 222 7.53 5.85 -11.11
C SER A 222 7.78 4.64 -12.01
N ILE A 223 8.37 3.57 -11.46
CA ILE A 223 8.59 2.30 -12.17
C ILE A 223 7.25 1.65 -12.54
N VAL A 224 6.27 1.64 -11.63
CA VAL A 224 4.94 1.07 -11.87
C VAL A 224 4.20 1.83 -12.97
N VAL A 225 4.24 3.16 -12.95
CA VAL A 225 3.68 4.02 -14.00
C VAL A 225 4.31 3.69 -15.34
N ALA A 226 5.65 3.68 -15.41
CA ALA A 226 6.38 3.33 -16.63
C ALA A 226 6.02 1.91 -17.10
N ALA A 227 5.92 0.95 -16.18
CA ALA A 227 5.56 -0.42 -16.47
C ALA A 227 4.15 -0.54 -17.07
N THR A 228 3.16 0.19 -16.53
CA THR A 228 1.80 0.23 -17.07
C THR A 228 1.76 0.84 -18.48
N GLU A 229 2.38 2.00 -18.68
CA GLU A 229 2.33 2.73 -19.96
C GLU A 229 3.11 2.00 -21.06
N LEU A 230 4.29 1.48 -20.74
CA LEU A 230 5.10 0.71 -21.68
C LEU A 230 4.42 -0.61 -22.06
N THR A 231 3.75 -1.27 -21.11
CA THR A 231 2.98 -2.49 -21.41
C THR A 231 1.87 -2.20 -22.43
N ILE A 232 1.15 -1.09 -22.26
CA ILE A 232 0.09 -0.68 -23.21
C ILE A 232 0.71 -0.35 -24.58
N ALA A 233 1.79 0.43 -24.60
CA ALA A 233 2.46 0.83 -25.83
C ALA A 233 3.05 -0.37 -26.61
N TRP A 234 3.70 -1.31 -25.92
CA TRP A 234 4.32 -2.48 -26.54
C TRP A 234 3.30 -3.48 -27.10
N ASN A 235 2.11 -3.54 -26.52
CA ASN A 235 1.01 -4.39 -27.00
C ASN A 235 0.07 -3.67 -27.99
N ARG A 236 0.30 -2.36 -28.29
CA ARG A 236 -0.51 -1.57 -29.23
C ARG A 236 -2.02 -1.69 -28.96
N ILE A 237 -2.39 -1.60 -27.68
CA ILE A 237 -3.78 -1.63 -27.24
C ILE A 237 -4.46 -0.34 -27.70
N LYS A 238 -5.57 -0.46 -28.41
CA LYS A 238 -6.34 0.67 -28.93
C LYS A 238 -7.51 1.00 -27.99
N ASP A 239 -8.07 2.20 -28.15
CA ASP A 239 -9.31 2.64 -27.49
C ASP A 239 -9.22 2.82 -25.96
N VAL A 240 -8.00 2.90 -25.41
CA VAL A 240 -7.75 3.07 -23.96
C VAL A 240 -7.10 4.40 -23.58
N ASN A 241 -6.82 5.25 -24.57
CA ASN A 241 -6.18 6.56 -24.38
C ASN A 241 -7.16 7.73 -24.42
N GLU A 242 -8.45 7.47 -24.60
CA GLU A 242 -9.50 8.47 -24.62
C GLU A 242 -10.37 8.37 -23.37
N ILE A 243 -10.89 9.50 -22.89
CA ILE A 243 -11.81 9.56 -21.75
C ILE A 243 -13.23 9.55 -22.32
N THR A 244 -13.82 8.37 -22.45
CA THR A 244 -15.11 8.19 -23.12
C THR A 244 -16.24 7.76 -22.17
N SER A 245 -15.92 7.41 -20.93
CA SER A 245 -16.85 6.81 -19.97
C SER A 245 -16.84 7.50 -18.61
N ALA A 246 -18.02 7.50 -17.96
CA ALA A 246 -18.18 7.98 -16.59
C ALA A 246 -17.31 7.18 -15.60
N GLY A 247 -17.09 5.87 -15.85
CA GLY A 247 -16.24 5.01 -15.03
C GLY A 247 -14.78 5.47 -14.98
N GLN A 248 -14.31 6.18 -16.02
CA GLN A 248 -12.98 6.77 -16.07
C GLN A 248 -12.92 8.17 -15.47
N THR A 249 -14.02 8.91 -15.56
CA THR A 249 -14.10 10.31 -15.09
C THR A 249 -14.11 10.39 -13.58
N ILE A 250 -14.80 9.47 -12.90
CA ILE A 250 -14.88 9.42 -11.43
C ILE A 250 -13.48 9.39 -10.78
N PRO A 251 -12.61 8.42 -11.07
CA PRO A 251 -11.29 8.36 -10.45
C PRO A 251 -10.37 9.51 -10.84
N LEU A 252 -10.50 10.03 -12.06
CA LEU A 252 -9.74 11.18 -12.51
C LEU A 252 -10.08 12.43 -11.70
N ILE A 253 -11.37 12.76 -11.58
CA ILE A 253 -11.83 13.95 -10.86
C ILE A 253 -11.48 13.87 -9.38
N ILE A 254 -11.63 12.69 -8.75
CA ILE A 254 -11.26 12.54 -7.35
C ILE A 254 -9.74 12.67 -7.16
N GLY A 255 -8.93 12.11 -8.07
CA GLY A 255 -7.47 12.29 -8.06
C GLY A 255 -7.06 13.76 -8.18
N ILE A 256 -7.67 14.51 -9.12
CA ILE A 256 -7.44 15.95 -9.29
C ILE A 256 -7.85 16.71 -8.03
N GLY A 257 -9.05 16.45 -7.50
CA GLY A 257 -9.58 17.14 -6.32
C GLY A 257 -8.70 16.94 -5.09
N GLN A 258 -8.14 15.74 -4.90
CA GLN A 258 -7.20 15.46 -3.82
C GLN A 258 -5.91 16.28 -3.96
N ILE A 259 -5.33 16.34 -5.16
CA ILE A 259 -4.13 17.14 -5.42
C ILE A 259 -4.40 18.62 -5.19
N VAL A 260 -5.52 19.14 -5.71
CA VAL A 260 -5.94 20.54 -5.50
C VAL A 260 -6.09 20.85 -4.01
N ARG A 261 -6.70 19.94 -3.22
CA ARG A 261 -6.82 20.12 -1.77
C ARG A 261 -5.48 20.19 -1.07
N VAL A 262 -4.52 19.34 -1.45
CA VAL A 262 -3.15 19.36 -0.88
C VAL A 262 -2.46 20.69 -1.21
N PHE A 263 -2.55 21.15 -2.46
CA PHE A 263 -1.98 22.45 -2.86
C PHE A 263 -2.67 23.64 -2.19
N TYR A 264 -3.99 23.58 -1.99
CA TYR A 264 -4.72 24.62 -1.27
C TYR A 264 -4.20 24.75 0.17
N ILE A 265 -4.05 23.65 0.89
CA ILE A 265 -3.49 23.65 2.26
C ILE A 265 -2.06 24.18 2.24
N MET A 266 -1.24 23.77 1.25
CA MET A 266 0.13 24.25 1.08
C MET A 266 0.22 25.77 0.95
N LEU A 267 -0.63 26.36 0.12
CA LEU A 267 -0.55 27.77 -0.27
C LEU A 267 -1.28 28.71 0.70
N VAL A 268 -2.37 28.23 1.31
CA VAL A 268 -3.27 29.08 2.12
C VAL A 268 -3.05 28.90 3.62
N THR A 269 -2.66 27.71 4.08
CA THR A 269 -2.54 27.38 5.51
C THR A 269 -1.08 27.19 5.96
N GLY A 270 -0.11 27.44 5.06
CA GLY A 270 1.32 27.23 5.32
C GLY A 270 1.91 28.02 6.49
N ASP A 271 1.27 29.11 6.92
CA ASP A 271 1.77 29.97 7.99
C ASP A 271 1.35 29.53 9.42
N ASP A 272 0.30 28.71 9.57
CA ASP A 272 -0.26 28.33 10.89
C ASP A 272 0.07 26.88 11.33
N TYR A 273 0.65 26.06 10.45
CA TYR A 273 0.83 24.62 10.71
C TYR A 273 2.10 24.25 11.50
N GLY A 274 2.95 25.24 11.81
CA GLY A 274 4.21 25.04 12.54
C GLY A 274 4.06 24.73 14.03
N ASP A 275 2.89 24.95 14.62
CA ASP A 275 2.70 24.94 16.09
C ASP A 275 2.12 23.62 16.64
N TYR A 276 1.67 22.70 15.77
CA TYR A 276 1.06 21.42 16.22
C TYR A 276 2.07 20.28 16.47
N ASP A 277 3.37 20.47 16.20
CA ASP A 277 4.40 19.47 16.54
C ASP A 277 4.65 19.42 18.08
N SER A 278 4.17 20.38 18.88
CA SER A 278 4.31 20.37 20.35
C SER A 278 3.28 19.49 21.08
N ASP A 279 2.07 19.32 20.54
CA ASP A 279 0.99 18.65 21.29
C ASP A 279 1.08 17.13 21.25
N THR A 280 1.81 16.57 20.27
CA THR A 280 2.14 15.13 20.28
C THR A 280 3.38 14.83 21.15
N GLU A 281 4.18 15.85 21.50
CA GLU A 281 5.31 15.72 22.44
C GLU A 281 4.85 15.60 23.90
N SER A 282 3.70 16.17 24.29
CA SER A 282 3.25 16.14 25.70
C SER A 282 2.70 14.78 26.16
N ILE A 283 2.16 13.94 25.27
CA ILE A 283 1.59 12.63 25.62
C ILE A 283 2.67 11.55 25.77
N ALA A 284 3.86 11.76 25.20
CA ALA A 284 4.98 10.83 25.35
C ALA A 284 5.72 10.98 26.70
N ASP A 285 5.58 12.13 27.37
CA ASP A 285 6.35 12.45 28.60
C ASP A 285 5.50 12.37 29.89
N SER A 286 4.18 12.32 29.78
CA SER A 286 3.28 12.12 30.94
C SER A 286 2.83 10.66 31.07
N ARG A 287 3.78 9.72 31.21
CA ARG A 287 3.50 8.48 31.96
C ARG A 287 3.90 8.77 33.40
N THR A 288 2.89 9.13 34.18
CA THR A 288 2.93 9.12 35.64
C THR A 288 3.70 7.90 36.16
N PRO A 289 4.63 8.05 37.13
CA PRO A 289 5.16 6.90 37.84
C PRO A 289 3.97 6.22 38.51
N GLY A 290 3.76 4.94 38.18
CA GLY A 290 2.77 4.12 38.87
C GLY A 290 3.06 4.16 40.36
N VAL A 291 2.07 4.60 41.15
CA VAL A 291 2.08 4.39 42.59
C VAL A 291 2.16 2.89 42.83
N SER A 292 3.24 2.47 43.48
CA SER A 292 3.43 1.10 43.93
C SER A 292 2.29 0.72 44.89
N VAL A 293 1.69 -0.44 44.67
CA VAL A 293 0.68 -1.01 45.58
C VAL A 293 1.28 -1.32 46.96
N ASP A 294 2.61 -1.31 47.10
CA ASP A 294 3.34 -1.51 48.34
C ASP A 294 3.50 -0.24 49.22
N ASP A 295 3.10 0.95 48.72
CA ASP A 295 3.18 2.22 49.47
C ASP A 295 1.85 2.64 50.13
N LEU A 296 0.86 1.75 50.20
CA LEU A 296 -0.36 2.01 50.96
C LEU A 296 -0.11 1.86 52.46
N PRO A 297 -0.41 2.88 53.30
CA PRO A 297 -0.27 2.74 54.74
C PRO A 297 -1.19 1.62 55.26
N PRO A 298 -0.77 0.85 56.29
CA PRO A 298 -1.58 -0.23 56.83
C PRO A 298 -2.89 0.35 57.36
N MET A 299 -4.01 -0.24 56.91
CA MET A 299 -5.35 0.10 57.36
C MET A 299 -5.43 -0.18 58.87
N GLY A 300 -5.31 0.89 59.67
CA GLY A 300 -5.45 0.84 61.12
C GLY A 300 -6.89 0.56 61.51
N MET A 301 -7.08 -0.46 62.34
CA MET A 301 -8.32 -0.67 63.10
C MET A 301 -8.52 0.47 64.11
N GLN A 302 -9.63 1.21 64.00
CA GLN A 302 -10.34 1.94 65.08
C GLN A 302 -11.56 2.63 64.42
N GLY A 303 -12.78 2.66 64.95
CA GLY A 303 -13.27 2.30 66.26
C GLY A 303 -14.81 2.28 66.30
N THR A 304 -15.31 1.95 67.48
CA THR A 304 -16.69 1.82 67.94
C THR A 304 -17.66 2.94 67.54
N PRO A 305 -18.97 2.65 67.37
CA PRO A 305 -19.99 3.69 67.17
C PRO A 305 -20.37 4.40 68.48
N PRO A 306 -20.76 5.69 68.43
CA PRO A 306 -21.29 6.41 69.60
C PRO A 306 -22.76 6.03 69.89
N PRO A 307 -23.21 6.19 71.14
CA PRO A 307 -24.52 5.74 71.59
C PRO A 307 -25.63 6.74 71.29
N VAL A 308 -26.80 6.23 70.92
CA VAL A 308 -28.13 6.76 71.28
C VAL A 308 -29.02 5.59 71.64
#